data_AF-A0A937QSH2-F1
#
_entry.id   AF-A0A937QSH2-F1
#
_cell.length_a   1.000
_cell.length_b   1.000
_cell.length_c   1.000
_cell.angle_alpha   90.00
_cell.angle_beta   90.00
_cell.angle_gamma   90.00
#
_symmetry.space_group_name_H-M   'P 1'
#
loop_
_entity.id
_entity.type
_entity.pdbx_description
1 polymer ?
#
loop_
_entity_poly.entity_id
_entity_poly.type
_entity_poly.pdbx_seq_one_letter_code
_entity_poly.pdbx_strand_id
1 'polypeptide(L)'
;MHDVVARFLRVRPDPGRGSQLDAIQFSVVDNAILDHISCSWAEDETIDIYSRATRVTIQWCTIEESATKGHAKGPHNYGLIAGPGSSRISIHHNLFVHQRRRNPAIATGPADFRNNVVYNFRDGFSHEGHLPTPPFSIVGNYYKQGPSDSKIFPFCFVGNTPYYLADNYIEGVGLIQNPWAEADKLYGLGYYEDKGIRQVDEPEMAPVKTHHPKKAYDLVLAQSGCFPQDAVTKRVVHDVIYGTGSWGRKEQADLMEGLTPSKPPLDSDNDGIPDEWEEANGFDKEEYDADRKTPSGYTAIEEYLNELAEKIIKSSTR
;
A
#
# COMPACT_ATOMS: atom_id res chain seq x y z
N MET A 1 16.63 7.05 9.37
CA MET A 1 16.81 7.17 7.91
C MET A 1 15.96 8.32 7.43
N HIS A 2 16.36 9.06 6.40
CA HIS A 2 15.49 10.06 5.79
C HIS A 2 15.73 10.16 4.29
N ASP A 3 14.74 10.70 3.56
CA ASP A 3 14.76 10.89 2.10
C ASP A 3 14.92 9.56 1.35
N VAL A 4 13.90 8.71 1.45
CA VAL A 4 13.93 7.34 0.92
C VAL A 4 12.84 7.16 -0.13
N VAL A 5 13.21 6.67 -1.30
CA VAL A 5 12.24 6.24 -2.31
C VAL A 5 12.54 4.78 -2.66
N ALA A 6 11.59 3.88 -2.41
CA ALA A 6 11.68 2.48 -2.80
C ALA A 6 10.58 2.14 -3.79
N ARG A 7 10.98 1.67 -4.99
CA ARG A 7 10.04 1.42 -6.09
C ARG A 7 10.34 0.14 -6.84
N PHE A 8 9.30 -0.47 -7.42
CA PHE A 8 9.43 -1.64 -8.30
C PHE A 8 10.21 -2.80 -7.68
N LEU A 9 10.01 -3.04 -6.38
CA LEU A 9 10.57 -4.19 -5.67
C LEU A 9 9.50 -5.25 -5.43
N ARG A 10 9.94 -6.52 -5.42
CA ARG A 10 9.15 -7.65 -4.94
C ARG A 10 9.75 -8.15 -3.64
N VAL A 11 8.96 -8.19 -2.57
CA VAL A 11 9.45 -8.58 -1.24
C VAL A 11 8.63 -9.75 -0.70
N ARG A 12 9.27 -10.92 -0.62
CA ARG A 12 8.66 -12.21 -0.27
C ARG A 12 9.59 -13.01 0.64
N PRO A 13 9.60 -12.75 1.95
CA PRO A 13 10.48 -13.47 2.87
C PRO A 13 10.13 -14.96 2.93
N ASP A 14 11.12 -15.81 3.20
CA ASP A 14 10.90 -17.19 3.64
C ASP A 14 10.27 -17.23 5.06
N PRO A 15 9.66 -18.35 5.48
CA PRO A 15 9.16 -18.50 6.84
C PRO A 15 10.26 -18.23 7.88
N GLY A 16 9.92 -17.55 8.98
CA GLY A 16 10.88 -17.17 10.03
C GLY A 16 11.92 -16.11 9.63
N ARG A 17 11.77 -15.45 8.47
CA ARG A 17 12.67 -14.37 8.01
C ARG A 17 12.00 -13.00 8.12
N GLY A 18 12.83 -11.95 8.04
CA GLY A 18 12.41 -10.56 8.22
C GLY A 18 12.76 -10.03 9.61
N SER A 19 12.90 -8.71 9.72
CA SER A 19 12.97 -8.06 11.03
C SER A 19 11.61 -8.19 11.69
N GLN A 20 11.55 -8.78 12.89
CA GLN A 20 10.29 -9.10 13.57
C GLN A 20 9.31 -9.95 12.75
N LEU A 21 9.80 -10.62 11.71
CA LEU A 21 9.01 -11.40 10.74
C LEU A 21 8.15 -10.55 9.79
N ASP A 22 8.47 -9.27 9.64
CA ASP A 22 7.88 -8.36 8.66
C ASP A 22 8.53 -8.53 7.28
N ALA A 23 7.77 -8.26 6.22
CA ALA A 23 8.36 -8.19 4.87
C ALA A 23 9.09 -6.87 4.64
N ILE A 24 8.48 -5.72 5.00
CA ILE A 24 9.10 -4.40 4.92
C ILE A 24 8.90 -3.68 6.26
N GLN A 25 9.98 -3.15 6.83
CA GLN A 25 9.92 -2.44 8.10
C GLN A 25 10.67 -1.11 8.05
N PHE A 26 9.97 -0.01 8.35
CA PHE A 26 10.51 1.35 8.53
C PHE A 26 10.15 1.89 9.93
N SER A 27 10.95 1.61 10.96
CA SER A 27 10.66 2.04 12.34
C SER A 27 11.16 3.45 12.71
N VAL A 28 12.21 3.97 12.09
CA VAL A 28 12.70 5.34 12.33
C VAL A 28 13.08 5.97 11.00
N VAL A 29 12.07 6.49 10.32
CA VAL A 29 12.18 7.09 8.99
C VAL A 29 11.50 8.44 8.94
N ASP A 30 12.05 9.35 8.16
CA ASP A 30 11.41 10.63 7.86
C ASP A 30 11.48 10.92 6.36
N ASN A 31 10.38 11.33 5.75
CA ASN A 31 10.30 11.57 4.31
C ASN A 31 10.61 10.30 3.49
N ALA A 32 9.60 9.42 3.36
CA ALA A 32 9.75 8.18 2.60
C ALA A 32 8.58 7.89 1.67
N ILE A 33 8.87 7.28 0.53
CA ILE A 33 7.88 6.81 -0.44
C ILE A 33 8.12 5.34 -0.73
N LEU A 34 7.08 4.52 -0.53
CA LEU A 34 6.98 3.19 -1.10
C LEU A 34 6.00 3.27 -2.28
N ASP A 35 6.47 3.01 -3.50
CA ASP A 35 5.65 3.12 -4.71
C ASP A 35 5.82 1.92 -5.65
N HIS A 36 4.73 1.32 -6.13
CA HIS A 36 4.80 0.15 -7.04
C HIS A 36 5.61 -1.04 -6.48
N ILE A 37 5.48 -1.30 -5.19
CA ILE A 37 6.04 -2.50 -4.55
C ILE A 37 4.99 -3.60 -4.52
N SER A 38 5.42 -4.85 -4.72
CA SER A 38 4.60 -6.04 -4.44
C SER A 38 5.19 -6.78 -3.25
N CYS A 39 4.41 -6.96 -2.19
CA CYS A 39 4.87 -7.58 -0.96
C CYS A 39 3.88 -8.61 -0.43
N SER A 40 4.38 -9.71 0.11
CA SER A 40 3.57 -10.86 0.54
C SER A 40 4.29 -11.68 1.60
N TRP A 41 3.58 -12.66 2.16
CA TRP A 41 4.09 -13.78 2.95
C TRP A 41 4.84 -13.48 4.25
N ALA A 42 4.80 -12.23 4.72
CA ALA A 42 5.23 -11.89 6.07
C ALA A 42 4.47 -12.72 7.13
N GLU A 43 5.10 -12.99 8.27
CA GLU A 43 4.47 -13.70 9.39
C GLU A 43 3.99 -12.76 10.50
N ASP A 44 4.54 -11.56 10.62
CA ASP A 44 3.94 -10.47 11.41
C ASP A 44 3.22 -9.49 10.48
N GLU A 45 3.82 -8.35 10.12
CA GLU A 45 3.23 -7.39 9.18
C GLU A 45 3.83 -7.46 7.78
N THR A 46 2.98 -7.32 6.76
CA THR A 46 3.47 -7.20 5.38
C THR A 46 4.22 -5.88 5.20
N ILE A 47 3.71 -4.79 5.80
CA ILE A 47 4.42 -3.52 5.93
C ILE A 47 4.28 -2.99 7.36
N ASP A 48 5.40 -2.79 8.04
CA ASP A 48 5.47 -2.16 9.36
C ASP A 48 6.11 -0.77 9.29
N ILE A 49 5.36 0.23 9.73
CA ILE A 49 5.81 1.60 9.94
C ILE A 49 5.62 1.96 11.43
N TYR A 50 6.57 1.56 12.27
CA TYR A 50 6.47 1.73 13.72
C TYR A 50 7.28 2.89 14.30
N SER A 51 7.16 3.12 15.61
CA SER A 51 8.01 3.94 16.50
C SER A 51 8.11 5.45 16.21
N ARG A 52 8.67 5.86 15.07
CA ARG A 52 8.86 7.28 14.71
C ARG A 52 9.02 7.45 13.21
N ALA A 53 8.05 6.96 12.45
CA ALA A 53 7.99 7.23 11.03
C ALA A 53 7.15 8.48 10.74
N THR A 54 7.68 9.43 9.99
CA THR A 54 7.01 10.69 9.69
C THR A 54 7.09 11.00 8.21
N ARG A 55 6.01 11.56 7.63
CA ARG A 55 5.93 11.91 6.20
C ARG A 55 6.23 10.70 5.32
N VAL A 56 5.38 9.68 5.45
CA VAL A 56 5.50 8.45 4.66
C VAL A 56 4.30 8.31 3.73
N THR A 57 4.58 8.11 2.45
CA THR A 57 3.58 7.78 1.44
C THR A 57 3.75 6.32 1.01
N ILE A 58 2.66 5.56 1.04
CA ILE A 58 2.57 4.23 0.45
C ILE A 58 1.53 4.31 -0.67
N GLN A 59 1.97 4.11 -1.91
CA GLN A 59 1.12 4.30 -3.06
C GLN A 59 1.33 3.26 -4.15
N TRP A 60 0.26 2.89 -4.85
CA TRP A 60 0.33 1.97 -5.99
C TRP A 60 1.02 0.63 -5.67
N CYS A 61 1.02 0.19 -4.42
CA CYS A 61 1.59 -1.08 -4.00
C CYS A 61 0.54 -2.20 -3.98
N THR A 62 0.98 -3.45 -4.16
CA THR A 62 0.19 -4.63 -3.82
C THR A 62 0.68 -5.18 -2.48
N ILE A 63 -0.21 -5.19 -1.50
CA ILE A 63 -0.03 -5.74 -0.16
C ILE A 63 -0.84 -7.05 -0.14
N GLU A 64 -0.17 -8.10 -0.57
CA GLU A 64 -0.74 -9.40 -0.95
C GLU A 64 -0.83 -10.34 0.26
N GLU A 65 -1.16 -11.62 0.09
CA GLU A 65 -1.44 -12.50 1.24
C GLU A 65 -0.26 -12.64 2.22
N SER A 66 -0.51 -12.45 3.52
CA SER A 66 0.44 -12.78 4.60
C SER A 66 0.21 -14.21 5.13
N ALA A 67 1.17 -14.71 5.90
CA ALA A 67 1.04 -16.01 6.55
C ALA A 67 -0.05 -15.99 7.63
N THR A 68 -0.70 -17.14 7.85
CA THR A 68 -1.68 -17.35 8.94
C THR A 68 -1.08 -18.01 10.18
N LYS A 69 0.21 -18.37 10.11
CA LYS A 69 0.97 -19.19 11.05
C LYS A 69 2.43 -18.69 11.03
N GLY A 70 3.23 -19.11 12.01
CA GLY A 70 4.66 -18.79 12.10
C GLY A 70 4.99 -17.85 13.25
N HIS A 71 4.08 -16.95 13.60
CA HIS A 71 4.31 -15.99 14.68
C HIS A 71 4.08 -16.57 16.09
N ALA A 72 4.98 -16.24 17.02
CA ALA A 72 4.97 -16.76 18.40
C ALA A 72 3.76 -16.31 19.24
N LYS A 73 3.15 -15.17 18.90
CA LYS A 73 1.95 -14.63 19.58
C LYS A 73 0.64 -15.27 19.10
N GLY A 74 0.69 -16.23 18.18
CA GLY A 74 -0.46 -16.93 17.64
C GLY A 74 -0.77 -16.54 16.19
N PRO A 75 -2.00 -16.82 15.71
CA PRO A 75 -2.37 -16.56 14.32
C PRO A 75 -2.31 -15.08 13.98
N HIS A 76 -1.35 -14.70 13.14
CA HIS A 76 -1.27 -13.42 12.47
C HIS A 76 -1.79 -13.57 11.04
N ASN A 77 -2.20 -12.48 10.40
CA ASN A 77 -2.50 -12.37 8.97
C ASN A 77 -2.75 -10.89 8.71
N TYR A 78 -1.66 -10.11 8.73
CA TYR A 78 -1.68 -8.66 8.83
C TYR A 78 -1.08 -7.97 7.60
N GLY A 79 -1.80 -6.97 7.11
CA GLY A 79 -1.39 -6.14 5.98
C GLY A 79 -0.35 -5.10 6.40
N LEU A 80 -0.82 -3.95 6.88
CA LEU A 80 -0.01 -2.77 7.15
C LEU A 80 -0.33 -2.17 8.51
N ILE A 81 0.70 -1.89 9.32
CA ILE A 81 0.58 -1.07 10.52
C ILE A 81 1.38 0.24 10.41
N ALA A 82 0.77 1.34 10.86
CA ALA A 82 1.42 2.58 11.22
C ALA A 82 1.25 2.77 12.73
N GLY A 83 2.29 2.40 13.49
CA GLY A 83 2.25 2.30 14.94
C GLY A 83 2.21 3.66 15.67
N PRO A 84 2.04 3.64 17.01
CA PRO A 84 2.15 4.85 17.82
C PRO A 84 3.50 5.55 17.61
N GLY A 85 3.46 6.89 17.56
CA GLY A 85 4.64 7.71 17.29
C GLY A 85 4.94 7.92 15.81
N SER A 86 4.29 7.18 14.90
CA SER A 86 4.30 7.45 13.46
C SER A 86 3.14 8.40 13.08
N SER A 87 3.38 9.38 12.21
CA SER A 87 2.36 10.39 11.86
C SER A 87 2.60 11.00 10.48
N ARG A 88 1.62 11.74 9.93
CA ARG A 88 1.68 12.30 8.56
C ARG A 88 1.88 11.19 7.53
N ILE A 89 0.96 10.24 7.55
CA ILE A 89 1.01 9.03 6.72
C ILE A 89 -0.07 9.12 5.63
N SER A 90 0.32 8.91 4.38
CA SER A 90 -0.59 8.84 3.24
C SER A 90 -0.55 7.43 2.64
N ILE A 91 -1.69 6.76 2.57
CA ILE A 91 -1.82 5.41 2.02
C ILE A 91 -2.88 5.48 0.92
N HIS A 92 -2.47 5.42 -0.34
CA HIS A 92 -3.43 5.58 -1.44
C HIS A 92 -3.18 4.74 -2.68
N HIS A 93 -4.26 4.38 -3.38
CA HIS A 93 -4.19 3.60 -4.61
C HIS A 93 -3.44 2.27 -4.46
N ASN A 94 -3.49 1.65 -3.28
CA ASN A 94 -2.90 0.33 -3.03
C ASN A 94 -3.95 -0.77 -3.13
N LEU A 95 -3.48 -1.98 -3.40
CA LEU A 95 -4.27 -3.21 -3.37
C LEU A 95 -3.94 -4.03 -2.12
N PHE A 96 -4.86 -4.11 -1.16
CA PHE A 96 -4.78 -4.99 0.01
C PHE A 96 -5.56 -6.27 -0.27
N VAL A 97 -4.91 -7.44 -0.22
CA VAL A 97 -5.53 -8.71 -0.61
C VAL A 97 -5.22 -9.82 0.38
N HIS A 98 -6.27 -10.54 0.78
CA HIS A 98 -6.17 -11.78 1.56
C HIS A 98 -5.53 -11.60 2.95
N GLN A 99 -5.88 -10.48 3.58
CA GLN A 99 -5.40 -10.07 4.90
C GLN A 99 -6.56 -10.01 5.87
N ARG A 100 -6.50 -10.72 6.99
CA ARG A 100 -7.57 -10.73 7.98
C ARG A 100 -7.70 -9.37 8.67
N ARG A 101 -6.59 -8.75 9.07
CA ARG A 101 -6.59 -7.47 9.81
C ARG A 101 -5.48 -6.54 9.34
N ARG A 102 -5.45 -5.33 9.93
CA ARG A 102 -4.50 -4.27 9.61
C ARG A 102 -4.55 -3.88 8.14
N ASN A 103 -5.74 -3.46 7.68
CA ASN A 103 -5.99 -3.07 6.29
C ASN A 103 -6.45 -1.61 6.13
N PRO A 104 -5.70 -0.60 6.62
CA PRO A 104 -4.51 -0.64 7.49
C PRO A 104 -4.88 -0.58 8.99
N ALA A 105 -3.89 -0.73 9.87
CA ALA A 105 -3.98 -0.29 11.26
C ALA A 105 -3.16 0.99 11.44
N ILE A 106 -3.74 2.10 11.91
CA ILE A 106 -3.04 3.39 12.05
C ILE A 106 -3.29 3.98 13.43
N ALA A 107 -2.27 4.09 14.28
CA ALA A 107 -2.46 4.60 15.63
C ALA A 107 -2.54 6.13 15.72
N THR A 108 -1.82 6.86 14.86
CA THR A 108 -1.61 8.31 15.03
C THR A 108 -1.73 9.05 13.70
N GLY A 109 -2.54 10.09 13.70
CA GLY A 109 -2.71 11.05 12.63
C GLY A 109 -1.72 12.22 12.70
N PRO A 110 -1.77 13.16 11.74
CA PRO A 110 -2.70 13.16 10.61
C PRO A 110 -2.41 11.99 9.65
N ALA A 111 -3.45 11.30 9.19
CA ALA A 111 -3.31 10.19 8.25
C ALA A 111 -4.44 10.17 7.21
N ASP A 112 -4.10 9.85 5.96
CA ASP A 112 -5.03 9.76 4.82
C ASP A 112 -5.00 8.34 4.26
N PHE A 113 -6.13 7.66 4.30
CA PHE A 113 -6.35 6.35 3.69
C PHE A 113 -7.33 6.52 2.53
N ARG A 114 -6.81 6.58 1.30
CA ARG A 114 -7.56 7.06 0.15
C ARG A 114 -7.49 6.19 -1.10
N ASN A 115 -8.61 5.90 -1.74
CA ASN A 115 -8.65 5.19 -3.03
C ASN A 115 -7.92 3.84 -3.06
N ASN A 116 -7.85 3.14 -1.92
CA ASN A 116 -7.32 1.78 -1.87
C ASN A 116 -8.41 0.77 -2.20
N VAL A 117 -8.01 -0.40 -2.68
CA VAL A 117 -8.86 -1.58 -2.83
C VAL A 117 -8.53 -2.55 -1.71
N VAL A 118 -9.52 -2.96 -0.93
CA VAL A 118 -9.36 -3.92 0.16
C VAL A 118 -10.23 -5.13 -0.11
N TYR A 119 -9.61 -6.28 -0.35
CA TYR A 119 -10.27 -7.50 -0.78
C TYR A 119 -9.97 -8.69 0.13
N ASN A 120 -11.00 -9.50 0.38
CA ASN A 120 -10.92 -10.73 1.17
C ASN A 120 -10.28 -10.47 2.54
N PHE A 121 -10.90 -9.56 3.29
CA PHE A 121 -10.44 -9.15 4.61
C PHE A 121 -11.53 -9.40 5.65
N ARG A 122 -11.18 -9.27 6.93
CA ARG A 122 -12.19 -9.21 8.00
C ARG A 122 -12.27 -7.80 8.57
N ASP A 123 -11.14 -7.26 9.02
CA ASP A 123 -11.06 -5.94 9.63
C ASP A 123 -10.27 -5.00 8.69
N GLY A 124 -10.91 -3.90 8.31
CA GLY A 124 -10.41 -2.88 7.38
C GLY A 124 -9.50 -1.85 8.07
N PHE A 125 -9.84 -0.57 7.91
CA PHE A 125 -9.18 0.51 8.65
C PHE A 125 -9.39 0.34 10.16
N SER A 126 -8.31 0.33 10.95
CA SER A 126 -8.36 0.01 12.38
C SER A 126 -7.26 0.71 13.19
N HIS A 127 -7.27 0.47 14.50
CA HIS A 127 -6.23 0.94 15.43
C HIS A 127 -5.55 -0.21 16.21
N GLU A 128 -6.02 -1.45 16.06
CA GLU A 128 -5.47 -2.68 16.67
C GLU A 128 -5.12 -2.55 18.16
N GLY A 129 -6.03 -1.98 18.94
CA GLY A 129 -5.88 -1.84 20.40
C GLY A 129 -5.10 -0.61 20.86
N HIS A 130 -4.53 0.17 19.94
CA HIS A 130 -3.93 1.45 20.27
C HIS A 130 -5.00 2.53 20.45
N LEU A 131 -4.80 3.42 21.43
CA LEU A 131 -5.63 4.62 21.54
C LEU A 131 -5.35 5.53 20.34
N PRO A 132 -6.37 5.83 19.52
CA PRO A 132 -6.17 6.60 18.30
C PRO A 132 -5.93 8.08 18.59
N THR A 133 -4.91 8.65 17.96
CA THR A 133 -4.65 10.10 17.97
C THR A 133 -5.09 10.69 16.63
N PRO A 134 -6.21 11.43 16.53
CA PRO A 134 -6.67 12.04 15.28
C PRO A 134 -5.71 13.13 14.76
N PRO A 135 -5.88 13.62 13.51
CA PRO A 135 -7.01 13.37 12.60
C PRO A 135 -6.81 12.20 11.61
N PHE A 136 -7.92 11.64 11.14
CA PHE A 136 -7.93 10.55 10.16
C PHE A 136 -8.89 10.89 9.02
N SER A 137 -8.43 10.71 7.78
CA SER A 137 -9.21 10.82 6.55
C SER A 137 -9.31 9.46 5.89
N ILE A 138 -10.53 9.02 5.58
CA ILE A 138 -10.83 7.72 4.96
C ILE A 138 -11.73 7.98 3.76
N VAL A 139 -11.16 8.05 2.56
CA VAL A 139 -11.85 8.61 1.39
C VAL A 139 -11.76 7.71 0.17
N GLY A 140 -12.89 7.45 -0.51
CA GLY A 140 -12.84 6.87 -1.85
C GLY A 140 -12.34 5.41 -1.92
N ASN A 141 -12.25 4.68 -0.81
CA ASN A 141 -11.75 3.30 -0.80
C ASN A 141 -12.83 2.32 -1.30
N TYR A 142 -12.40 1.23 -1.93
CA TYR A 142 -13.25 0.15 -2.41
C TYR A 142 -13.06 -1.10 -1.54
N TYR A 143 -14.12 -1.57 -0.91
CA TYR A 143 -14.13 -2.76 -0.06
C TYR A 143 -14.89 -3.89 -0.73
N LYS A 144 -14.24 -5.04 -0.89
CA LYS A 144 -14.82 -6.26 -1.46
C LYS A 144 -14.67 -7.44 -0.50
N GLN A 145 -15.79 -8.04 -0.12
CA GLN A 145 -15.78 -9.29 0.63
C GLN A 145 -15.20 -10.41 -0.24
N GLY A 146 -14.35 -11.24 0.35
CA GLY A 146 -13.87 -12.48 -0.28
C GLY A 146 -14.30 -13.71 0.51
N PRO A 147 -13.89 -14.91 0.08
CA PRO A 147 -14.41 -16.16 0.60
C PRO A 147 -13.91 -16.54 2.01
N SER A 148 -12.88 -15.88 2.55
CA SER A 148 -12.23 -16.31 3.81
C SER A 148 -13.04 -16.00 5.07
N ASP A 149 -13.91 -14.98 5.05
CA ASP A 149 -14.79 -14.66 6.17
C ASP A 149 -16.16 -14.22 5.64
N SER A 150 -17.21 -14.71 6.29
CA SER A 150 -18.60 -14.36 6.00
C SER A 150 -18.97 -12.94 6.45
N LYS A 151 -18.09 -12.27 7.23
CA LYS A 151 -18.33 -10.93 7.76
C LYS A 151 -17.10 -10.05 7.57
N ILE A 152 -17.36 -8.81 7.14
CA ILE A 152 -16.35 -7.76 7.01
C ILE A 152 -16.72 -6.53 7.85
N PHE A 153 -15.71 -5.86 8.38
CA PHE A 153 -15.78 -4.60 9.11
C PHE A 153 -14.84 -3.60 8.40
N PRO A 154 -15.32 -2.87 7.37
CA PRO A 154 -14.50 -1.91 6.62
C PRO A 154 -13.87 -0.83 7.51
N PHE A 155 -14.57 -0.47 8.58
CA PHE A 155 -14.15 0.53 9.53
C PHE A 155 -14.13 -0.11 10.92
N CYS A 156 -13.07 0.08 11.69
CA CYS A 156 -12.95 -0.42 13.05
C CYS A 156 -12.70 0.77 13.99
N PHE A 157 -13.67 1.68 14.02
CA PHE A 157 -13.60 2.91 14.81
C PHE A 157 -13.63 2.65 16.31
N VAL A 158 -13.07 3.58 17.07
CA VAL A 158 -12.88 3.45 18.51
C VAL A 158 -13.48 4.67 19.23
N GLY A 159 -14.28 4.39 20.27
CA GLY A 159 -14.78 5.40 21.20
C GLY A 159 -15.46 6.58 20.51
N ASN A 160 -15.09 7.80 20.90
CA ASN A 160 -15.59 9.05 20.31
C ASN A 160 -14.54 9.71 19.40
N THR A 161 -13.63 8.94 18.80
CA THR A 161 -12.60 9.49 17.93
C THR A 161 -13.21 10.10 16.67
N PRO A 162 -12.82 11.32 16.27
CA PRO A 162 -13.32 11.94 15.05
C PRO A 162 -12.66 11.32 13.81
N TYR A 163 -13.47 10.99 12.80
CA TYR A 163 -13.01 10.54 11.48
C TYR A 163 -13.69 11.33 10.38
N TYR A 164 -12.91 11.77 9.38
CA TYR A 164 -13.44 12.29 8.13
C TYR A 164 -13.65 11.13 7.16
N LEU A 165 -14.87 11.01 6.63
CA LEU A 165 -15.25 9.99 5.65
C LEU A 165 -15.94 10.63 4.46
N ALA A 166 -15.59 10.17 3.27
CA ALA A 166 -16.27 10.52 2.04
C ALA A 166 -16.10 9.40 0.99
N ASP A 167 -17.14 9.16 0.19
CA ASP A 167 -17.09 8.34 -1.04
C ASP A 167 -16.50 6.93 -0.90
N ASN A 168 -16.58 6.29 0.27
CA ASN A 168 -16.15 4.88 0.37
C ASN A 168 -17.20 3.98 -0.29
N TYR A 169 -16.80 2.88 -0.93
CA TYR A 169 -17.71 1.95 -1.58
C TYR A 169 -17.55 0.55 -1.02
N ILE A 170 -18.65 -0.08 -0.63
CA ILE A 170 -18.67 -1.49 -0.25
C ILE A 170 -19.43 -2.26 -1.33
N GLU A 171 -18.80 -3.26 -1.93
CA GLU A 171 -19.41 -4.06 -2.99
C GLU A 171 -20.65 -4.81 -2.47
N GLY A 172 -21.73 -4.80 -3.26
CA GLY A 172 -23.04 -5.30 -2.85
C GLY A 172 -23.87 -4.34 -2.00
N VAL A 173 -23.30 -3.20 -1.59
CA VAL A 173 -23.94 -2.22 -0.69
C VAL A 173 -24.13 -0.89 -1.38
N GLY A 174 -23.03 -0.30 -1.87
CA GLY A 174 -23.03 1.05 -2.44
C GLY A 174 -22.04 2.00 -1.79
N LEU A 175 -22.23 3.29 -2.09
CA LEU A 175 -21.45 4.39 -1.54
C LEU A 175 -21.87 4.70 -0.09
N ILE A 176 -20.87 4.86 0.76
CA ILE A 176 -20.93 5.23 2.16
C ILE A 176 -20.27 6.60 2.34
N GLN A 177 -21.09 7.59 2.69
CA GLN A 177 -20.62 8.95 2.98
C GLN A 177 -20.50 9.16 4.48
N ASN A 178 -21.50 8.69 5.22
CA ASN A 178 -21.62 8.89 6.64
C ASN A 178 -22.18 7.61 7.29
N PRO A 179 -21.33 6.70 7.80
CA PRO A 179 -21.80 5.44 8.37
C PRO A 179 -22.73 5.65 9.58
N TRP A 180 -22.59 6.75 10.32
CA TRP A 180 -23.43 7.07 11.48
C TRP A 180 -24.85 7.50 11.11
N ALA A 181 -25.05 8.07 9.92
CA ALA A 181 -26.38 8.45 9.43
C ALA A 181 -26.97 7.45 8.43
N GLU A 182 -26.19 6.43 8.04
CA GLU A 182 -26.54 5.45 7.01
C GLU A 182 -26.69 4.05 7.59
N ALA A 183 -27.00 3.93 8.89
CA ALA A 183 -27.13 2.65 9.60
C ALA A 183 -28.08 1.66 8.89
N ASP A 184 -29.12 2.17 8.20
CA ASP A 184 -30.12 1.36 7.49
C ASP A 184 -29.65 0.79 6.14
N LYS A 185 -28.55 1.30 5.56
CA LYS A 185 -28.06 0.85 4.23
C LYS A 185 -27.42 -0.53 4.26
N LEU A 186 -27.03 -1.04 5.43
CA LEU A 186 -26.45 -2.37 5.59
C LEU A 186 -26.85 -2.97 6.93
N TYR A 187 -27.20 -4.26 6.93
CA TYR A 187 -27.15 -5.07 8.14
C TYR A 187 -25.69 -5.13 8.62
N GLY A 188 -25.32 -4.27 9.56
CA GLY A 188 -23.95 -4.12 10.07
C GLY A 188 -23.44 -2.69 10.15
N LEU A 189 -24.03 -1.69 9.47
CA LEU A 189 -23.62 -0.29 9.65
C LEU A 189 -24.11 0.27 11.00
N GLY A 190 -25.21 -0.25 11.57
CA GLY A 190 -25.61 0.05 12.95
C GLY A 190 -24.54 -0.30 14.01
N TYR A 191 -23.53 -1.11 13.65
CA TYR A 191 -22.34 -1.32 14.49
C TYR A 191 -21.58 -0.02 14.79
N TYR A 192 -21.72 1.01 13.94
CA TYR A 192 -20.99 2.27 14.07
C TYR A 192 -21.71 3.33 14.91
N GLU A 193 -22.97 3.12 15.30
CA GLU A 193 -23.76 4.12 16.02
C GLU A 193 -23.05 4.63 17.28
N ASP A 194 -22.31 3.75 17.97
CA ASP A 194 -21.55 4.06 19.18
C ASP A 194 -20.01 3.98 18.99
N LYS A 195 -19.53 3.99 17.72
CA LYS A 195 -18.10 3.88 17.36
C LYS A 195 -17.65 5.03 16.46
N GLY A 196 -16.77 5.86 16.99
CA GLY A 196 -16.28 7.07 16.34
C GLY A 196 -17.36 8.15 16.24
N ILE A 197 -16.94 9.35 15.83
CA ILE A 197 -17.84 10.44 15.50
C ILE A 197 -17.44 11.06 14.16
N ARG A 198 -18.42 11.69 13.49
CA ARG A 198 -18.17 12.38 12.23
C ARG A 198 -17.33 13.63 12.44
N GLN A 199 -16.20 13.70 11.73
CA GLN A 199 -15.51 14.96 11.45
C GLN A 199 -16.08 15.55 10.15
N VAL A 200 -16.49 16.82 10.19
CA VAL A 200 -17.11 17.49 9.04
C VAL A 200 -16.05 18.01 8.08
N ASP A 201 -15.01 18.64 8.61
CA ASP A 201 -13.95 19.23 7.82
C ASP A 201 -12.85 18.21 7.51
N GLU A 202 -12.46 18.15 6.24
CA GLU A 202 -11.36 17.30 5.79
C GLU A 202 -10.04 17.77 6.43
N PRO A 203 -9.25 16.88 7.07
CA PRO A 203 -7.93 17.23 7.57
C PRO A 203 -7.00 17.69 6.44
N GLU A 204 -6.12 18.65 6.72
CA GLU A 204 -5.07 19.03 5.77
C GLU A 204 -4.05 17.90 5.60
N MET A 205 -3.98 17.37 4.38
CA MET A 205 -3.10 16.27 3.97
C MET A 205 -2.36 16.63 2.68
N ALA A 206 -1.31 15.88 2.35
CA ALA A 206 -0.65 16.01 1.06
C ALA A 206 -1.66 15.80 -0.08
N PRO A 207 -1.61 16.58 -1.17
CA PRO A 207 -2.60 16.49 -2.24
C PRO A 207 -2.49 15.14 -2.97
N VAL A 208 -3.60 14.41 -3.02
CA VAL A 208 -3.74 13.15 -3.77
C VAL A 208 -4.83 13.32 -4.80
N LYS A 209 -4.56 12.98 -6.05
CA LYS A 209 -5.59 12.92 -7.09
C LYS A 209 -6.63 11.87 -6.70
N THR A 210 -7.79 12.34 -6.25
CA THR A 210 -8.86 11.49 -5.75
C THR A 210 -9.78 11.06 -6.89
N HIS A 211 -10.09 9.77 -6.96
CA HIS A 211 -11.00 9.19 -7.94
C HIS A 211 -12.27 8.68 -7.26
N HIS A 212 -13.36 8.54 -8.03
CA HIS A 212 -14.52 7.77 -7.57
C HIS A 212 -14.06 6.32 -7.25
N PRO A 213 -14.52 5.69 -6.15
CA PRO A 213 -14.00 4.39 -5.68
C PRO A 213 -14.05 3.28 -6.71
N LYS A 214 -15.08 3.23 -7.58
CA LYS A 214 -15.12 2.25 -8.69
C LYS A 214 -14.02 2.49 -9.73
N LYS A 215 -13.69 3.76 -10.01
CA LYS A 215 -12.59 4.09 -10.92
C LYS A 215 -11.24 3.80 -10.26
N ALA A 216 -11.12 4.07 -8.96
CA ALA A 216 -9.96 3.66 -8.17
C ALA A 216 -9.76 2.14 -8.23
N TYR A 217 -10.82 1.34 -8.13
CA TYR A 217 -10.75 -0.11 -8.29
C TYR A 217 -10.11 -0.52 -9.63
N ASP A 218 -10.61 0.01 -10.74
CA ASP A 218 -10.06 -0.30 -12.07
C ASP A 218 -8.59 0.11 -12.19
N LEU A 219 -8.25 1.32 -11.70
CA LEU A 219 -6.89 1.84 -11.73
C LEU A 219 -5.94 0.99 -10.87
N VAL A 220 -6.33 0.68 -9.64
CA VAL A 220 -5.48 -0.09 -8.73
C VAL A 220 -5.20 -1.48 -9.28
N LEU A 221 -6.20 -2.17 -9.82
CA LEU A 221 -5.98 -3.49 -10.43
C LEU A 221 -5.10 -3.45 -11.68
N ALA A 222 -5.16 -2.37 -12.46
CA ALA A 222 -4.37 -2.23 -13.67
C ALA A 222 -2.95 -1.73 -13.42
N GLN A 223 -2.74 -0.91 -12.38
CA GLN A 223 -1.54 -0.09 -12.24
C GLN A 223 -0.73 -0.37 -10.96
N SER A 224 -1.28 -1.06 -9.95
CA SER A 224 -0.52 -1.28 -8.72
C SER A 224 0.44 -2.47 -8.80
N GLY A 225 1.46 -2.41 -7.95
CA GLY A 225 2.47 -3.45 -7.75
C GLY A 225 3.71 -3.27 -8.60
N CYS A 226 4.64 -4.19 -8.43
CA CYS A 226 5.89 -4.22 -9.18
C CYS A 226 5.66 -4.83 -10.57
N PHE A 227 6.05 -4.08 -11.60
CA PHE A 227 6.00 -4.54 -12.99
C PHE A 227 7.33 -5.14 -13.45
N PRO A 228 7.31 -6.08 -14.41
CA PRO A 228 6.13 -6.84 -14.86
C PRO A 228 5.55 -7.73 -13.74
N GLN A 229 4.22 -7.82 -13.60
CA GLN A 229 3.63 -8.63 -12.52
C GLN A 229 4.08 -10.10 -12.63
N ASP A 230 4.44 -10.70 -11.51
CA ASP A 230 4.82 -12.11 -11.46
C ASP A 230 3.62 -13.03 -11.17
N ALA A 231 3.88 -14.33 -11.03
CA ALA A 231 2.83 -15.33 -10.81
C ALA A 231 1.99 -15.05 -9.55
N VAL A 232 2.61 -14.56 -8.47
CA VAL A 232 1.92 -14.26 -7.21
C VAL A 232 0.99 -13.07 -7.39
N THR A 233 1.51 -11.95 -7.91
CA THR A 233 0.73 -10.72 -8.13
C THR A 233 -0.40 -10.95 -9.14
N LYS A 234 -0.12 -11.66 -10.25
CA LYS A 234 -1.15 -12.02 -11.25
C LYS A 234 -2.28 -12.85 -10.63
N ARG A 235 -1.95 -13.82 -9.76
CA ARG A 235 -2.95 -14.64 -9.07
C ARG A 235 -3.81 -13.79 -8.14
N VAL A 236 -3.23 -12.91 -7.33
CA VAL A 236 -4.04 -12.09 -6.41
C VAL A 236 -4.94 -11.10 -7.14
N VAL A 237 -4.47 -10.50 -8.23
CA VAL A 237 -5.31 -9.64 -9.08
C VAL A 237 -6.47 -10.44 -9.69
N HIS A 238 -6.19 -11.65 -10.19
CA HIS A 238 -7.23 -12.57 -10.65
C HIS A 238 -8.24 -12.89 -9.53
N ASP A 239 -7.77 -13.22 -8.33
CA ASP A 239 -8.62 -13.52 -7.18
C ASP A 239 -9.55 -12.34 -6.82
N VAL A 240 -9.07 -11.10 -6.92
CA VAL A 240 -9.88 -9.89 -6.69
C VAL A 240 -10.96 -9.71 -7.76
N ILE A 241 -10.62 -9.94 -9.03
CA ILE A 241 -11.56 -9.82 -10.16
C ILE A 241 -12.70 -10.84 -9.99
N TYR A 242 -12.36 -12.10 -9.76
CA TYR A 242 -13.34 -13.20 -9.74
C TYR A 242 -13.94 -13.49 -8.37
N GLY A 243 -13.51 -12.81 -7.31
CA GLY A 243 -14.02 -13.04 -5.96
C GLY A 243 -13.61 -14.40 -5.39
N THR A 244 -12.39 -14.86 -5.73
CA THR A 244 -11.83 -16.16 -5.32
C THR A 244 -10.64 -16.00 -4.36
N GLY A 245 -9.96 -17.11 -4.06
CA GLY A 245 -8.76 -17.11 -3.23
C GLY A 245 -9.03 -17.44 -1.76
N SER A 246 -8.06 -17.18 -0.89
CA SER A 246 -8.10 -17.56 0.53
C SER A 246 -6.99 -16.84 1.29
N TRP A 247 -7.13 -16.72 2.61
CA TRP A 247 -6.05 -16.26 3.49
C TRP A 247 -4.93 -17.29 3.57
N GLY A 248 -3.76 -16.81 4.00
CA GLY A 248 -2.57 -17.60 4.24
C GLY A 248 -1.60 -17.60 3.07
N ARG A 249 -0.33 -17.80 3.43
CA ARG A 249 0.82 -17.87 2.54
C ARG A 249 0.61 -18.93 1.45
N LYS A 250 0.73 -18.51 0.19
CA LYS A 250 0.66 -19.36 -1.00
C LYS A 250 2.01 -19.26 -1.73
N GLU A 251 2.96 -20.06 -1.27
CA GLU A 251 4.33 -20.03 -1.79
C GLU A 251 4.38 -20.38 -3.27
N GLN A 252 5.33 -19.75 -3.94
CA GLN A 252 5.70 -20.01 -5.31
C GLN A 252 7.13 -20.54 -5.31
N ALA A 253 7.35 -21.75 -5.83
CA ALA A 253 8.67 -22.40 -5.79
C ALA A 253 9.70 -21.66 -6.64
N ASP A 254 9.31 -21.23 -7.83
CA ASP A 254 10.12 -20.38 -8.72
C ASP A 254 9.57 -18.96 -8.74
N LEU A 255 10.23 -18.05 -8.03
CA LEU A 255 9.84 -16.62 -8.00
C LEU A 255 10.02 -15.91 -9.34
N MET A 256 10.75 -16.52 -10.29
CA MET A 256 10.93 -16.00 -11.64
C MET A 256 9.96 -16.64 -12.64
N GLU A 257 9.02 -17.50 -12.20
CA GLU A 257 8.07 -18.14 -13.10
C GLU A 257 7.27 -17.08 -13.89
N GLY A 258 7.33 -17.19 -15.21
CA GLY A 258 6.67 -16.25 -16.13
C GLY A 258 7.34 -14.88 -16.25
N LEU A 259 8.55 -14.71 -15.68
CA LEU A 259 9.40 -13.55 -15.86
C LEU A 259 10.59 -13.90 -16.77
N THR A 260 11.01 -12.94 -17.59
CA THR A 260 12.21 -13.08 -18.43
C THR A 260 13.16 -11.94 -18.09
N PRO A 261 14.32 -12.22 -17.48
CA PRO A 261 15.35 -11.21 -17.25
C PRO A 261 15.79 -10.58 -18.56
N SER A 262 15.84 -9.25 -18.61
CA SER A 262 16.48 -8.52 -19.70
C SER A 262 17.96 -8.32 -19.40
N LYS A 263 18.75 -8.08 -20.45
CA LYS A 263 20.11 -7.57 -20.28
C LYS A 263 20.02 -6.12 -19.76
N PRO A 264 20.72 -5.74 -18.68
CA PRO A 264 20.82 -4.34 -18.30
C PRO A 264 21.50 -3.54 -19.43
N PRO A 265 21.17 -2.25 -19.60
CA PRO A 265 21.90 -1.39 -20.51
C PRO A 265 23.36 -1.24 -20.06
N LEU A 266 24.22 -0.74 -20.96
CA LEU A 266 25.60 -0.42 -20.61
C LEU A 266 25.62 0.80 -19.70
N ASP A 267 26.46 0.73 -18.67
CA ASP A 267 26.75 1.74 -17.66
C ASP A 267 28.27 1.62 -17.43
N SER A 268 29.02 2.53 -18.04
CA SER A 268 30.48 2.41 -18.20
C SER A 268 31.25 2.80 -16.94
N ASP A 269 30.73 3.76 -16.16
CA ASP A 269 31.33 4.24 -14.92
C ASP A 269 30.72 3.59 -13.66
N ASN A 270 29.61 2.87 -13.79
CA ASN A 270 28.86 2.17 -12.75
C ASN A 270 28.18 3.11 -11.74
N ASP A 271 27.71 4.28 -12.17
CA ASP A 271 26.98 5.22 -11.32
C ASP A 271 25.47 4.91 -11.20
N GLY A 272 24.98 3.95 -11.97
CA GLY A 272 23.59 3.50 -11.99
C GLY A 272 22.72 4.15 -13.08
N ILE A 273 23.31 4.96 -13.94
CA ILE A 273 22.68 5.59 -15.10
C ILE A 273 23.25 4.96 -16.39
N PRO A 274 22.44 4.64 -17.40
CA PRO A 274 22.95 4.11 -18.66
C PRO A 274 23.67 5.16 -19.51
N ASP A 275 24.76 4.76 -20.19
CA ASP A 275 25.52 5.60 -21.12
C ASP A 275 24.63 6.37 -22.12
N GLU A 276 23.61 5.68 -22.67
CA GLU A 276 22.70 6.27 -23.66
C GLU A 276 21.86 7.40 -23.07
N TRP A 277 21.45 7.27 -21.79
CA TRP A 277 20.69 8.32 -21.12
C TRP A 277 21.61 9.51 -20.80
N GLU A 278 22.84 9.25 -20.36
CA GLU A 278 23.80 10.29 -20.04
C GLU A 278 24.18 11.13 -21.27
N GLU A 279 24.56 10.47 -22.37
CA GLU A 279 24.88 11.13 -23.64
C GLU A 279 23.71 11.98 -24.14
N ALA A 280 22.47 11.48 -24.00
CA ALA A 280 21.26 12.20 -24.40
C ALA A 280 20.96 13.43 -23.52
N ASN A 281 21.40 13.43 -22.26
CA ASN A 281 21.10 14.48 -21.28
C ASN A 281 22.32 15.36 -20.92
N GLY A 282 23.47 15.15 -21.58
CA GLY A 282 24.68 15.95 -21.40
C GLY A 282 25.50 15.60 -20.16
N PHE A 283 25.43 14.34 -19.72
CA PHE A 283 26.25 13.75 -18.64
C PHE A 283 27.43 12.96 -19.27
N ASP A 284 28.43 12.64 -18.46
CA ASP A 284 29.65 11.98 -18.93
C ASP A 284 29.71 10.52 -18.45
N LYS A 285 29.42 9.59 -19.37
CA LYS A 285 29.38 8.14 -19.11
C LYS A 285 30.64 7.50 -18.57
N GLU A 286 31.75 8.23 -18.51
CA GLU A 286 33.01 7.75 -17.95
C GLU A 286 33.34 8.39 -16.57
N GLU A 287 32.46 9.24 -16.03
CA GLU A 287 32.62 9.95 -14.76
C GLU A 287 31.35 9.88 -13.91
N TYR A 288 31.50 9.45 -12.65
CA TYR A 288 30.40 9.45 -11.68
C TYR A 288 29.81 10.85 -11.52
N ASP A 289 28.64 11.09 -12.12
CA ASP A 289 27.92 12.35 -12.03
C ASP A 289 26.39 12.17 -11.83
N ALA A 290 25.96 10.96 -11.45
CA ALA A 290 24.61 10.63 -11.00
C ALA A 290 23.98 11.60 -9.98
N ASP A 291 24.77 12.19 -9.09
CA ASP A 291 24.31 13.14 -8.07
C ASP A 291 24.32 14.61 -8.52
N ARG A 292 24.80 14.88 -9.73
CA ARG A 292 24.77 16.21 -10.34
C ARG A 292 23.33 16.62 -10.62
N LYS A 293 22.99 17.85 -10.25
CA LYS A 293 21.64 18.39 -10.45
C LYS A 293 21.38 18.73 -11.90
N THR A 294 20.20 18.36 -12.37
CA THR A 294 19.63 18.78 -13.65
C THR A 294 19.02 20.19 -13.53
N PRO A 295 18.56 20.80 -14.64
CA PRO A 295 17.83 22.08 -14.59
C PRO A 295 16.51 22.04 -13.78
N SER A 296 15.93 20.87 -13.52
CA SER A 296 14.72 20.75 -12.69
C SER A 296 15.02 20.90 -11.20
N GLY A 297 16.29 20.73 -10.80
CA GLY A 297 16.75 20.76 -9.42
C GLY A 297 16.88 19.39 -8.75
N TYR A 298 16.44 18.32 -9.41
CA TYR A 298 16.68 16.93 -9.01
C TYR A 298 18.04 16.44 -9.52
N THR A 299 18.57 15.37 -8.93
CA THR A 299 19.79 14.72 -9.43
C THR A 299 19.52 13.95 -10.72
N ALA A 300 20.57 13.65 -11.47
CA ALA A 300 20.48 12.86 -12.70
C ALA A 300 19.84 11.48 -12.43
N ILE A 301 20.25 10.82 -11.36
CA ILE A 301 19.71 9.50 -11.00
C ILE A 301 18.23 9.57 -10.63
N GLU A 302 17.78 10.65 -9.97
CA GLU A 302 16.37 10.87 -9.65
C GLU A 302 15.51 11.04 -10.91
N GLU A 303 16.01 11.82 -11.89
CA GLU A 303 15.31 12.00 -13.18
C GLU A 303 15.26 10.70 -13.98
N TYR A 304 16.40 10.03 -14.14
CA TYR A 304 16.49 8.76 -14.87
C TYR A 304 15.54 7.71 -14.29
N LEU A 305 15.58 7.50 -12.97
CA LEU A 305 14.70 6.53 -12.30
C LEU A 305 13.22 6.90 -12.44
N ASN A 306 12.88 8.19 -12.42
CA ASN A 306 11.50 8.63 -12.59
C ASN A 306 11.02 8.44 -14.04
N GLU A 307 11.84 8.71 -15.05
CA GLU A 307 11.53 8.42 -16.45
C GLU A 307 11.37 6.91 -16.69
N LEU A 308 12.26 6.10 -16.11
CA LEU A 308 12.20 4.65 -16.22
C LEU A 308 10.91 4.11 -15.61
N ALA A 309 10.53 4.59 -14.43
CA ALA A 309 9.27 4.26 -13.79
C ALA A 309 8.06 4.61 -14.69
N GLU A 310 8.04 5.79 -15.29
CA GLU A 310 6.95 6.21 -16.18
C GLU A 310 6.85 5.30 -17.42
N LYS A 311 7.99 4.94 -18.03
CA LYS A 311 8.05 4.00 -19.16
C LYS A 311 7.51 2.62 -18.77
N ILE A 312 7.87 2.11 -17.59
CA ILE A 312 7.39 0.83 -17.07
C ILE A 312 5.88 0.85 -16.88
N ILE A 313 5.33 1.89 -16.25
CA ILE A 313 3.89 2.01 -15.99
C ILE A 313 3.12 2.12 -17.30
N LYS A 314 3.54 2.98 -18.23
CA LYS A 314 2.87 3.17 -19.53
C LYS A 314 2.88 1.90 -20.39
N SER A 315 3.96 1.12 -20.36
CA SER A 315 4.06 -0.13 -21.13
C SER A 315 3.29 -1.29 -20.50
N SER A 316 3.06 -1.23 -19.18
CA SER A 316 2.37 -2.28 -18.41
C SER A 316 0.86 -2.08 -18.33
N THR A 317 0.38 -0.86 -18.55
CA THR A 317 -1.05 -0.52 -18.49
C THR A 317 -1.70 -0.70 -19.86
N ARG A 318 -2.77 -1.51 -19.92
CA ARG A 318 -3.60 -1.74 -21.11
C ARG A 318 -4.86 -0.90 -21.07
#